data_AF-A0A2A2LWK1-F1
#
_entry.id   AF-A0A2A2LWK1-F1
#
_cell.length_a   1.000
_cell.length_b   1.000
_cell.length_c   1.000
_cell.angle_alpha   90.00
_cell.angle_beta   90.00
_cell.angle_gamma   90.00
#
_symmetry.space_group_name_H-M   'P 1'
#
loop_
_entity.id
_entity.type
_entity.pdbx_description
1 polymer ?
#
loop_
_entity_poly.entity_id
_entity_poly.type
_entity_poly.pdbx_seq_one_letter_code
_entity_poly.pdbx_strand_id
1 'polypeptide(L)'
;MTNFSKFLKVFINGDILMIFIDNFKFQLLFMISSIYAPQNEYCIAVSGSSNELFKILMADFEKCFKNVHVLNRPPISWGSFEIINSTYACLDYLAKLSTPWKYYQYLSGFDAPLKTNYEMVQIFKAMKGAWNVEIKNFQPERLNGDIRNTTPPLNIYKSSLSSLVPRSAANMIVNSPMTRQLFEYLSHSYIPDEAFWATLAANRKSLCIRYCLKIKNDYFPIYVIRLKLHFKMHYIQKHANMR
;
A
#
# COMPACT_ATOMS: atom_id res chain seq x y z
N MET A 1 -9.08 -40.76 3.88
CA MET A 1 -8.71 -39.40 4.35
C MET A 1 -7.22 -39.20 4.13
N THR A 2 -6.85 -38.69 2.95
CA THR A 2 -5.47 -38.49 2.52
C THR A 2 -4.88 -37.23 3.17
N ASN A 3 -3.63 -37.35 3.66
CA ASN A 3 -2.86 -36.38 4.42
C ASN A 3 -2.77 -34.97 3.79
N PHE A 4 -3.72 -34.08 4.11
CA PHE A 4 -3.62 -32.64 3.85
C PHE A 4 -2.54 -31.94 4.69
N SER A 5 -2.13 -32.53 5.83
CA SER A 5 -1.18 -31.92 6.77
C SER A 5 0.26 -31.84 6.27
N LYS A 6 0.65 -32.68 5.29
CA LYS A 6 1.99 -32.65 4.68
C LYS A 6 2.13 -31.61 3.56
N PHE A 7 1.04 -31.20 2.91
CA PHE A 7 1.06 -30.15 1.89
C PHE A 7 1.08 -28.72 2.47
N LEU A 8 0.56 -28.54 3.69
CA LEU A 8 0.54 -27.22 4.36
C LEU A 8 1.93 -26.72 4.79
N LYS A 9 2.94 -27.59 4.93
CA LYS A 9 4.30 -27.19 5.36
C LYS A 9 5.13 -26.49 4.27
N VAL A 10 4.65 -26.44 3.02
CA VAL A 10 5.34 -25.77 1.89
C VAL A 10 4.92 -24.30 1.74
N PHE A 11 3.89 -23.86 2.47
CA PHE A 11 3.32 -22.52 2.35
C PHE A 11 3.78 -21.60 3.49
N ILE A 12 5.09 -21.38 3.57
CA ILE A 12 5.68 -20.43 4.51
C ILE A 12 6.07 -19.20 3.70
N ASN A 13 5.55 -18.04 4.13
CA ASN A 13 5.98 -16.66 3.88
C ASN A 13 4.87 -15.80 3.25
N GLY A 14 4.03 -15.26 4.13
CA GLY A 14 2.84 -14.48 3.82
C GLY A 14 3.09 -13.26 2.94
N ASP A 15 2.09 -12.97 2.13
CA ASP A 15 2.05 -11.80 1.27
C ASP A 15 0.93 -10.91 1.79
N ILE A 16 1.24 -9.67 2.14
CA ILE A 16 0.26 -8.74 2.72
C ILE A 16 -0.32 -7.88 1.62
N LEU A 17 -1.64 -7.91 1.59
CA LEU A 17 -2.51 -7.16 0.71
C LEU A 17 -3.28 -6.16 1.57
N MET A 18 -3.02 -4.88 1.35
CA MET A 18 -3.73 -3.78 1.99
C MET A 18 -4.96 -3.43 1.18
N ILE A 19 -6.06 -3.17 1.85
CA ILE A 19 -7.29 -2.66 1.26
C ILE A 19 -7.62 -1.29 1.85
N PHE A 20 -7.90 -0.33 0.97
CA PHE A 20 -8.45 0.97 1.31
C PHE A 20 -9.77 1.17 0.58
N ILE A 21 -10.95 1.31 1.20
CA ILE A 21 -12.01 2.18 0.61
C ILE A 21 -13.13 2.56 1.56
N ASP A 22 -13.62 3.75 1.22
CA ASP A 22 -14.67 4.57 1.76
C ASP A 22 -16.10 4.17 1.30
N ASN A 23 -17.06 4.34 2.21
CA ASN A 23 -18.52 4.24 2.12
C ASN A 23 -19.25 3.00 1.56
N PHE A 24 -18.64 2.11 0.75
CA PHE A 24 -19.38 0.97 0.16
C PHE A 24 -19.13 -0.38 0.86
N LYS A 25 -20.04 -0.71 1.79
CA LYS A 25 -20.00 -1.92 2.65
C LYS A 25 -19.79 -3.24 1.89
N PHE A 26 -20.45 -3.43 0.74
CA PHE A 26 -20.41 -4.70 0.00
C PHE A 26 -19.10 -4.90 -0.77
N GLN A 27 -18.51 -3.84 -1.29
CA GLN A 27 -17.32 -3.92 -2.13
C GLN A 27 -16.10 -4.37 -1.33
N LEU A 28 -15.98 -3.89 -0.08
CA LEU A 28 -14.92 -4.32 0.83
C LEU A 28 -15.02 -5.81 1.17
N LEU A 29 -16.21 -6.27 1.59
CA LEU A 29 -16.41 -7.67 1.96
C LEU A 29 -16.19 -8.62 0.78
N PHE A 30 -16.62 -8.24 -0.42
CA PHE A 30 -16.35 -8.98 -1.65
C PHE A 30 -14.85 -9.04 -1.97
N MET A 31 -14.15 -7.91 -1.86
CA MET A 31 -12.72 -7.91 -2.12
C MET A 31 -11.97 -8.76 -1.10
N ILE A 32 -12.24 -8.62 0.21
CA ILE A 32 -11.61 -9.45 1.23
C ILE A 32 -11.92 -10.93 0.98
N SER A 33 -13.16 -11.31 0.69
CA SER A 33 -13.48 -12.73 0.45
C SER A 33 -12.76 -13.32 -0.77
N SER A 34 -12.45 -12.50 -1.78
CA SER A 34 -11.72 -12.93 -2.98
C SER A 34 -10.22 -13.11 -2.78
N ILE A 35 -9.63 -12.47 -1.76
CA ILE A 35 -8.17 -12.45 -1.52
C ILE A 35 -7.77 -13.06 -0.18
N TYR A 36 -8.73 -13.30 0.72
CA TYR A 36 -8.47 -13.76 2.07
C TYR A 36 -7.75 -15.11 2.06
N ALA A 37 -6.72 -15.17 2.87
CA ALA A 37 -5.98 -16.37 3.19
C ALA A 37 -5.42 -16.25 4.61
N PRO A 38 -5.49 -17.30 5.43
CA PRO A 38 -5.14 -17.24 6.85
C PRO A 38 -3.66 -16.97 7.13
N GLN A 39 -2.78 -17.20 6.14
CA GLN A 39 -1.34 -16.97 6.25
C GLN A 39 -0.89 -15.54 5.89
N ASN A 40 -1.78 -14.72 5.36
CA ASN A 40 -1.52 -13.32 5.02
C ASN A 40 -1.93 -12.42 6.19
N GLU A 41 -1.45 -11.19 6.24
CA GLU A 41 -1.99 -10.15 7.13
C GLU A 41 -2.74 -9.11 6.31
N TYR A 42 -3.75 -8.50 6.90
CA TYR A 42 -4.57 -7.46 6.27
C TYR A 42 -4.65 -6.26 7.20
N CYS A 43 -4.32 -5.07 6.69
CA CYS A 43 -4.59 -3.82 7.40
C CYS A 43 -5.64 -3.03 6.61
N ILE A 44 -6.72 -2.66 7.29
CA ILE A 44 -7.87 -1.96 6.70
C ILE A 44 -7.97 -0.60 7.36
N ALA A 45 -7.81 0.46 6.58
CA ALA A 45 -8.02 1.82 7.05
C ALA A 45 -9.47 2.23 6.82
N VAL A 46 -10.22 2.44 7.90
CA VAL A 46 -11.63 2.90 7.87
C VAL A 46 -11.65 4.41 8.06
N SER A 47 -12.35 5.10 7.15
CA SER A 47 -12.39 6.56 7.18
C SER A 47 -13.31 7.09 8.28
N GLY A 48 -12.93 8.22 8.87
CA GLY A 48 -13.77 8.95 9.82
C GLY A 48 -15.09 9.43 9.22
N SER A 49 -15.13 9.68 7.90
CA SER A 49 -16.34 10.03 7.14
C SER A 49 -17.26 8.83 6.86
N SER A 50 -16.83 7.60 7.15
CA SER A 50 -17.66 6.42 6.92
C SER A 50 -18.83 6.33 7.90
N ASN A 51 -19.94 5.73 7.45
CA ASN A 51 -21.14 5.53 8.26
C ASN A 51 -20.89 4.73 9.56
N GLU A 52 -21.54 5.10 10.66
CA GLU A 52 -21.33 4.46 11.97
C GLU A 52 -21.62 2.95 11.98
N LEU A 53 -22.66 2.49 11.28
CA LEU A 53 -22.93 1.05 11.16
C LEU A 53 -21.80 0.30 10.44
N PHE A 54 -21.10 0.97 9.50
CA PHE A 54 -19.94 0.37 8.85
C PHE A 54 -18.76 0.25 9.81
N LYS A 55 -18.49 1.29 10.63
CA LYS A 55 -17.43 1.25 11.64
C LYS A 55 -17.67 0.12 12.66
N ILE A 56 -18.91 -0.04 13.12
CA ILE A 56 -19.31 -1.15 14.01
C ILE A 56 -19.08 -2.50 13.32
N LEU A 57 -19.55 -2.66 12.08
CA LEU A 57 -19.35 -3.88 11.31
C LEU A 57 -17.87 -4.23 11.15
N MET A 58 -17.01 -3.24 10.88
CA MET A 58 -15.58 -3.45 10.75
C MET A 58 -14.91 -3.82 12.07
N ALA A 59 -15.34 -3.22 13.18
CA ALA A 59 -14.87 -3.57 14.52
C ALA A 59 -15.27 -5.01 14.91
N ASP A 60 -16.43 -5.49 14.49
CA ASP A 60 -16.84 -6.88 14.68
C ASP A 60 -16.13 -7.83 13.72
N PHE A 61 -15.91 -7.39 12.47
CA PHE A 61 -15.17 -8.15 11.47
C PHE A 61 -13.73 -8.46 11.91
N GLU A 62 -13.03 -7.48 12.50
CA GLU A 62 -11.69 -7.65 13.06
C GLU A 62 -11.65 -8.78 14.11
N LYS A 63 -12.67 -8.89 14.97
CA LYS A 63 -12.74 -9.94 16.01
C LYS A 63 -12.84 -11.35 15.43
N CYS A 64 -13.35 -11.50 14.20
CA CYS A 64 -13.50 -12.79 13.54
C CYS A 64 -12.17 -13.34 12.99
N PHE A 65 -11.17 -12.49 12.72
CA PHE A 65 -9.96 -12.86 12.01
C PHE A 65 -8.71 -12.33 12.72
N LYS A 66 -7.87 -13.25 13.23
CA LYS A 66 -6.63 -12.91 13.94
C LYS A 66 -5.60 -12.14 13.10
N ASN A 67 -5.73 -12.21 11.78
CA ASN A 67 -4.82 -11.65 10.79
C ASN A 67 -5.41 -10.45 10.03
N VAL A 68 -6.52 -9.90 10.52
CA VAL A 68 -7.12 -8.65 10.04
C VAL A 68 -6.97 -7.61 11.13
N HIS A 69 -6.50 -6.43 10.75
CA HIS A 69 -6.24 -5.29 11.64
C HIS A 69 -6.96 -4.08 11.10
N VAL A 70 -7.83 -3.46 11.89
CA VAL A 70 -8.66 -2.33 11.47
C VAL A 70 -8.16 -1.04 12.14
N LEU A 71 -7.83 -0.04 11.33
CA LEU A 71 -7.42 1.28 11.81
C LEU A 71 -8.51 2.30 11.52
N ASN A 72 -9.01 2.96 12.57
CA ASN A 72 -9.85 4.14 12.42
C ASN A 72 -8.97 5.35 12.06
N ARG A 73 -9.24 6.00 10.94
CA ARG A 73 -8.45 7.11 10.38
C ARG A 73 -9.30 8.38 10.30
N PRO A 74 -8.67 9.56 10.11
CA PRO A 74 -9.41 10.80 9.82
C PRO A 74 -10.34 10.66 8.61
N PRO A 75 -11.27 11.61 8.39
CA PRO A 75 -12.04 11.69 7.15
C PRO A 75 -11.11 11.72 5.95
N ILE A 76 -11.36 10.84 4.97
CA ILE A 76 -10.52 10.69 3.78
C ILE A 76 -11.37 11.13 2.60
N SER A 77 -10.83 12.00 1.77
CA SER A 77 -11.47 12.44 0.54
C SER A 77 -10.55 12.17 -0.65
N TRP A 78 -11.14 12.13 -1.84
CA TRP A 78 -10.38 11.85 -3.05
C TRP A 78 -9.26 12.89 -3.26
N GLY A 79 -8.05 12.41 -3.52
CA GLY A 79 -6.87 13.25 -3.75
C GLY A 79 -6.31 13.95 -2.50
N SER A 80 -6.83 13.63 -1.32
CA SER A 80 -6.39 14.24 -0.06
C SER A 80 -5.15 13.55 0.50
N PHE A 81 -4.45 14.25 1.39
CA PHE A 81 -3.27 13.72 2.08
C PHE A 81 -3.61 12.53 3.01
N GLU A 82 -4.84 12.46 3.48
CA GLU A 82 -5.31 11.41 4.37
C GLU A 82 -5.26 10.01 3.72
N ILE A 83 -5.25 9.92 2.39
CA ILE A 83 -5.00 8.66 1.66
C ILE A 83 -3.60 8.14 1.98
N ILE A 84 -2.56 8.95 1.77
CA ILE A 84 -1.19 8.52 2.04
C ILE A 84 -0.92 8.36 3.54
N ASN A 85 -1.55 9.20 4.37
CA ASN A 85 -1.48 9.06 5.82
C ASN A 85 -2.07 7.74 6.33
N SER A 86 -3.18 7.30 5.74
CA SER A 86 -3.84 6.05 6.13
C SER A 86 -3.09 4.83 5.64
N THR A 87 -2.60 4.86 4.39
CA THR A 87 -1.80 3.77 3.82
C THR A 87 -0.44 3.64 4.52
N TYR A 88 0.22 4.76 4.83
CA TYR A 88 1.46 4.77 5.62
C TYR A 88 1.24 4.23 7.04
N ALA A 89 0.14 4.60 7.73
CA ALA A 89 -0.14 4.11 9.08
C ALA A 89 -0.26 2.59 9.14
N CYS A 90 -0.92 2.01 8.14
CA CYS A 90 -0.99 0.56 8.02
C CYS A 90 0.36 -0.08 7.63
N LEU A 91 1.16 0.54 6.75
CA LEU A 91 2.51 0.06 6.46
C LEU A 91 3.36 0.01 7.74
N ASP A 92 3.30 1.07 8.56
CA ASP A 92 3.98 1.17 9.84
C ASP A 92 3.51 0.10 10.84
N TYR A 93 2.20 -0.13 10.94
CA TYR A 93 1.63 -1.20 11.76
C TYR A 93 2.15 -2.58 11.33
N LEU A 94 2.03 -2.90 10.04
CA LEU A 94 2.41 -4.20 9.49
C LEU A 94 3.92 -4.45 9.57
N ALA A 95 4.75 -3.41 9.41
CA ALA A 95 6.20 -3.49 9.54
C ALA A 95 6.64 -3.96 10.94
N LYS A 96 5.87 -3.58 11.97
CA LYS A 96 6.14 -3.91 13.37
C LYS A 96 5.66 -5.31 13.79
N LEU A 97 4.81 -5.97 12.99
CA LEU A 97 4.34 -7.33 13.28
C LEU A 97 5.49 -8.34 13.27
N SER A 98 5.43 -9.35 14.13
CA SER A 98 6.40 -10.44 14.16
C SER A 98 6.21 -11.44 13.01
N THR A 99 5.01 -11.52 12.42
CA THR A 99 4.68 -12.42 11.30
C THR A 99 5.65 -12.24 10.14
N PRO A 100 6.24 -13.31 9.56
CA PRO A 100 7.34 -13.24 8.57
C PRO A 100 6.87 -12.94 7.13
N TRP A 101 5.99 -11.95 6.95
CA TRP A 101 5.50 -11.56 5.62
C TRP A 101 6.62 -11.02 4.70
N LYS A 102 6.40 -11.03 3.38
CA LYS A 102 7.43 -10.72 2.37
C LYS A 102 7.15 -9.48 1.56
N TYR A 103 5.89 -9.27 1.18
CA TYR A 103 5.47 -8.17 0.34
C TYR A 103 4.30 -7.43 0.94
N TYR A 104 4.26 -6.14 0.68
CA TYR A 104 3.16 -5.24 0.96
C TYR A 104 2.62 -4.73 -0.37
N GLN A 105 1.34 -4.97 -0.63
CA GLN A 105 0.63 -4.45 -1.79
C GLN A 105 -0.42 -3.45 -1.32
N TYR A 106 -0.36 -2.22 -1.81
CA TYR A 106 -1.43 -1.24 -1.60
C TYR A 106 -2.57 -1.46 -2.60
N LEU A 107 -3.81 -1.60 -2.11
CA LEU A 107 -5.06 -1.57 -2.88
C LEU A 107 -5.98 -0.45 -2.41
N SER A 108 -6.68 0.13 -3.37
CA SER A 108 -7.97 0.80 -3.15
C SER A 108 -9.10 -0.23 -3.26
N GLY A 109 -10.31 0.08 -2.81
CA GLY A 109 -11.45 -0.83 -2.94
C GLY A 109 -12.16 -0.69 -4.27
N PHE A 110 -11.69 0.20 -5.15
CA PHE A 110 -12.09 0.22 -6.55
C PHE A 110 -11.22 -0.76 -7.34
N ASP A 111 -10.26 -1.43 -6.68
CA ASP A 111 -9.49 -2.53 -7.24
C ASP A 111 -10.23 -3.86 -7.07
N ALA A 112 -9.92 -4.78 -7.97
CA ALA A 112 -10.32 -6.18 -7.90
C ALA A 112 -9.13 -7.06 -8.30
N PRO A 113 -8.94 -8.22 -7.64
CA PRO A 113 -7.85 -9.13 -7.97
C PRO A 113 -8.05 -9.74 -9.37
N LEU A 114 -6.98 -9.78 -10.16
CA LEU A 114 -6.94 -10.44 -11.48
C LEU A 114 -6.18 -11.77 -11.45
N LYS A 115 -5.73 -12.17 -10.26
CA LYS A 115 -4.88 -13.33 -10.00
C LYS A 115 -5.37 -13.95 -8.70
N THR A 116 -5.40 -15.26 -8.67
CA THR A 116 -5.64 -16.02 -7.44
C THR A 116 -4.51 -15.77 -6.43
N ASN A 117 -4.77 -16.02 -5.15
CA ASN A 117 -3.72 -15.95 -4.12
C ASN A 117 -2.50 -16.84 -4.47
N TYR A 118 -2.74 -18.02 -5.09
CA TYR A 118 -1.64 -18.88 -5.54
C TYR A 118 -0.78 -18.21 -6.62
N GLU A 119 -1.38 -17.65 -7.67
CA GLU A 119 -0.65 -16.95 -8.72
C GLU A 119 0.12 -15.73 -8.18
N MET A 120 -0.50 -14.96 -7.27
CA MET A 120 0.15 -13.81 -6.61
C MET A 120 1.42 -14.23 -5.87
N VAL A 121 1.34 -15.29 -5.07
CA VAL A 121 2.50 -15.85 -4.34
C VAL A 121 3.62 -16.26 -5.32
N GLN A 122 3.28 -16.86 -6.46
CA GLN A 122 4.30 -17.23 -7.46
C GLN A 122 4.97 -15.99 -8.07
N ILE A 123 4.19 -14.96 -8.39
CA ILE A 123 4.71 -13.69 -8.91
C ILE A 123 5.66 -13.06 -7.89
N PHE A 124 5.26 -12.97 -6.63
CA PHE A 124 6.06 -12.34 -5.57
C PHE A 124 7.34 -13.11 -5.27
N LYS A 125 7.29 -14.45 -5.31
CA LYS A 125 8.51 -15.29 -5.25
C LYS A 125 9.45 -15.02 -6.42
N ALA A 126 8.92 -14.92 -7.64
CA ALA A 126 9.71 -14.63 -8.83
C ALA A 126 10.37 -13.24 -8.79
N MET A 127 9.76 -12.29 -8.07
CA MET A 127 10.29 -10.94 -7.89
C MET A 127 11.50 -10.85 -6.96
N LYS A 128 11.80 -11.86 -6.14
CA LYS A 128 13.05 -11.96 -5.35
C LYS A 128 13.42 -10.70 -4.55
N GLY A 129 12.44 -10.08 -3.89
CA GLY A 129 12.66 -8.86 -3.09
C GLY A 129 12.69 -7.57 -3.90
N ALA A 130 12.34 -7.58 -5.18
CA ALA A 130 12.21 -6.37 -5.99
C ALA A 130 11.09 -5.45 -5.51
N TRP A 131 11.26 -4.15 -5.64
CA TRP A 131 10.16 -3.18 -5.49
C TRP A 131 9.53 -2.95 -6.87
N ASN A 132 8.23 -3.22 -7.01
CA ASN A 132 7.49 -2.91 -8.24
C ASN A 132 6.62 -1.67 -8.05
N VAL A 133 6.97 -0.60 -8.77
CA VAL A 133 6.26 0.68 -8.77
C VAL A 133 6.51 1.39 -10.09
N GLU A 134 5.50 2.10 -10.59
CA GLU A 134 5.64 2.95 -11.77
C GLU A 134 6.40 4.23 -11.39
N ILE A 135 7.39 4.64 -12.19
CA ILE A 135 8.14 5.89 -11.97
C ILE A 135 7.97 6.78 -13.20
N LYS A 136 7.43 7.98 -12.99
CA LYS A 136 7.17 9.02 -13.98
C LYS A 136 7.63 10.37 -13.46
N ASN A 137 7.73 11.33 -14.38
CA ASN A 137 7.97 12.72 -14.01
C ASN A 137 6.83 13.25 -13.16
N PHE A 138 7.18 13.84 -12.02
CA PHE A 138 6.23 14.52 -11.17
C PHE A 138 5.75 15.82 -11.82
N GLN A 139 4.50 16.21 -11.54
CA GLN A 139 3.88 17.41 -12.09
C GLN A 139 3.95 18.53 -11.04
N PRO A 140 4.82 19.55 -11.23
CA PRO A 140 5.06 20.58 -10.21
C PRO A 140 3.81 21.37 -9.81
N GLU A 141 2.80 21.41 -10.69
CA GLU A 141 1.52 22.10 -10.46
C GLU A 141 0.72 21.49 -9.31
N ARG A 142 1.03 20.24 -8.91
CA ARG A 142 0.40 19.57 -7.77
C ARG A 142 0.88 20.09 -6.41
N LEU A 143 1.98 20.81 -6.35
CA LEU A 143 2.46 21.44 -5.11
C LEU A 143 1.66 22.72 -4.84
N ASN A 144 1.41 23.05 -3.57
CA ASN A 144 0.56 24.17 -3.18
C ASN A 144 1.35 25.36 -2.64
N GLY A 145 0.98 26.57 -3.08
CA GLY A 145 1.54 27.81 -2.57
C GLY A 145 3.08 27.84 -2.63
N ASP A 146 3.68 28.32 -1.54
CA ASP A 146 5.11 28.60 -1.46
C ASP A 146 6.00 27.35 -1.43
N ILE A 147 5.44 26.16 -1.16
CA ILE A 147 6.22 24.91 -1.16
C ILE A 147 6.85 24.63 -2.53
N ARG A 148 6.27 25.16 -3.62
CA ARG A 148 6.82 25.12 -4.99
C ARG A 148 8.22 25.73 -5.09
N ASN A 149 8.51 26.72 -4.26
CA ASN A 149 9.78 27.44 -4.27
C ASN A 149 10.79 26.85 -3.27
N THR A 150 10.38 25.83 -2.50
CA THR A 150 11.27 25.16 -1.54
C THR A 150 11.96 23.97 -2.18
N THR A 151 13.17 23.65 -1.71
CA THR A 151 13.88 22.46 -2.17
C THR A 151 13.25 21.21 -1.52
N PRO A 152 12.80 20.22 -2.31
CA PRO A 152 12.24 19.01 -1.75
C PRO A 152 13.33 18.16 -1.07
N PRO A 153 12.97 17.38 -0.02
CA PRO A 153 13.95 16.54 0.69
C PRO A 153 14.52 15.42 -0.17
N LEU A 154 13.80 15.03 -1.23
CA LEU A 154 14.18 14.01 -2.21
C LEU A 154 13.72 14.46 -3.60
N ASN A 155 14.38 13.95 -4.65
CA ASN A 155 13.92 14.16 -6.02
C ASN A 155 12.53 13.53 -6.19
N ILE A 156 11.51 14.32 -6.52
CA ILE A 156 10.12 13.87 -6.53
C ILE A 156 9.78 13.19 -7.85
N TYR A 157 9.10 12.05 -7.74
CA TYR A 157 8.59 11.28 -8.87
C TYR A 157 7.11 10.98 -8.66
N LYS A 158 6.45 10.66 -9.76
CA LYS A 158 5.06 10.18 -9.77
C LYS A 158 4.99 8.69 -10.04
N SER A 159 4.02 8.01 -9.44
CA SER A 159 3.56 6.68 -9.77
C SER A 159 2.06 6.68 -10.08
N SER A 160 1.58 5.55 -10.62
CA SER A 160 0.18 5.17 -10.41
C SER A 160 -0.11 4.89 -8.94
N LEU A 161 -1.38 4.68 -8.59
CA LEU A 161 -1.80 4.24 -7.25
C LEU A 161 -1.26 2.84 -6.86
N SER A 162 -0.64 2.08 -7.76
CA SER A 162 -0.14 0.74 -7.44
C SER A 162 1.33 0.73 -7.02
N SER A 163 1.61 0.13 -5.86
CA SER A 163 2.96 -0.14 -5.37
C SER A 163 3.01 -1.49 -4.65
N LEU A 164 4.00 -2.31 -5.02
CA LEU A 164 4.33 -3.55 -4.35
C LEU A 164 5.72 -3.42 -3.71
N VAL A 165 5.74 -3.39 -2.38
CA VAL A 165 6.90 -3.05 -1.57
C VAL A 165 7.39 -4.30 -0.83
N PRO A 166 8.66 -4.73 -0.98
CA PRO A 166 9.20 -5.83 -0.20
C PRO A 166 9.36 -5.41 1.27
N ARG A 167 9.26 -6.35 2.21
CA ARG A 167 9.29 -6.06 3.65
C ARG A 167 10.55 -5.30 4.10
N SER A 168 11.70 -5.63 3.53
CA SER A 168 12.94 -4.91 3.85
C SER A 168 12.87 -3.43 3.42
N ALA A 169 12.20 -3.11 2.31
CA ALA A 169 11.93 -1.73 1.93
C ALA A 169 10.86 -1.10 2.83
N ALA A 170 9.80 -1.82 3.20
CA ALA A 170 8.82 -1.32 4.17
C ALA A 170 9.49 -0.92 5.51
N ASN A 171 10.34 -1.79 6.04
CA ASN A 171 11.12 -1.53 7.25
C ASN A 171 12.06 -0.33 7.07
N MET A 172 12.66 -0.16 5.90
CA MET A 172 13.49 1.01 5.59
C MET A 172 12.66 2.29 5.56
N ILE A 173 11.47 2.27 4.93
CA ILE A 173 10.56 3.40 4.82
C ILE A 173 10.14 3.88 6.21
N VAL A 174 9.65 2.99 7.08
CA VAL A 174 9.10 3.38 8.40
C VAL A 174 10.16 3.91 9.38
N ASN A 175 11.43 3.50 9.20
CA ASN A 175 12.53 3.89 10.09
C ASN A 175 13.38 5.05 9.54
N SER A 176 13.17 5.48 8.30
CA SER A 176 13.97 6.53 7.68
C SER A 176 13.45 7.93 8.05
N PRO A 177 14.30 8.84 8.55
CA PRO A 177 13.91 10.24 8.76
C PRO A 177 13.56 10.94 7.46
N MET A 178 14.15 10.54 6.33
CA MET A 178 13.85 11.13 5.01
C MET A 178 12.43 10.80 4.55
N THR A 179 11.89 9.64 4.96
CA THR A 179 10.48 9.32 4.72
C THR A 179 9.58 10.34 5.42
N ARG A 180 9.88 10.70 6.67
CA ARG A 180 9.07 11.67 7.44
C ARG A 180 9.15 13.07 6.82
N GLN A 181 10.34 13.51 6.44
CA GLN A 181 10.52 14.78 5.74
C GLN A 181 9.75 14.81 4.41
N LEU A 182 9.81 13.74 3.61
CA LEU A 182 9.03 13.63 2.38
C LEU A 182 7.53 13.66 2.66
N PHE A 183 7.09 12.94 3.69
CA PHE A 183 5.69 12.86 4.09
C PHE A 183 5.15 14.23 4.52
N GLU A 184 5.90 14.99 5.31
CA GLU A 184 5.60 16.38 5.68
C GLU A 184 5.57 17.30 4.45
N TYR A 185 6.58 17.19 3.58
CA TYR A 185 6.63 17.98 2.34
C TYR A 185 5.40 17.75 1.45
N LEU A 186 4.99 16.49 1.27
CA LEU A 186 3.85 16.12 0.43
C LEU A 186 2.49 16.45 1.07
N SER A 187 2.44 16.79 2.37
CA SER A 187 1.20 17.28 2.99
C SER A 187 0.71 18.60 2.40
N HIS A 188 1.60 19.33 1.74
CA HIS A 188 1.30 20.56 1.00
C HIS A 188 1.12 20.32 -0.51
N SER A 189 0.61 19.16 -0.92
CA SER A 189 0.39 18.81 -2.33
C SER A 189 -0.94 18.11 -2.58
N TYR A 190 -1.42 18.19 -3.83
CA TYR A 190 -2.58 17.45 -4.33
C TYR A 190 -2.19 16.04 -4.79
N ILE A 191 -3.02 15.05 -4.42
CA ILE A 191 -2.83 13.63 -4.78
C ILE A 191 -1.40 13.14 -4.40
N PRO A 192 -0.98 13.31 -3.13
CA PRO A 192 0.38 12.99 -2.67
C PRO A 192 0.69 11.50 -2.67
N ASP A 193 -0.33 10.65 -2.59
CA ASP A 193 -0.24 9.20 -2.67
C ASP A 193 0.33 8.71 -4.00
N GLU A 194 0.06 9.43 -5.10
CA GLU A 194 0.70 9.18 -6.41
C GLU A 194 2.15 9.69 -6.49
N ALA A 195 2.70 10.35 -5.47
CA ALA A 195 4.09 10.81 -5.46
C ALA A 195 4.98 10.02 -4.50
N PHE A 196 4.41 9.65 -3.34
CA PHE A 196 5.16 9.09 -2.22
C PHE A 196 5.92 7.80 -2.57
N TRP A 197 5.23 6.80 -3.11
CA TRP A 197 5.83 5.48 -3.36
C TRP A 197 6.95 5.51 -4.40
N ALA A 198 6.70 6.20 -5.53
CA ALA A 198 7.68 6.37 -6.60
C ALA A 198 8.92 7.13 -6.12
N THR A 199 8.70 8.21 -5.37
CA THR A 199 9.78 9.03 -4.83
C THR A 199 10.69 8.23 -3.91
N LEU A 200 10.12 7.46 -2.98
CA LEU A 200 10.93 6.62 -2.08
C LEU A 200 11.68 5.51 -2.83
N ALA A 201 11.05 4.88 -3.82
CA ALA A 201 11.71 3.85 -4.63
C ALA A 201 12.87 4.41 -5.46
N ALA A 202 12.65 5.53 -6.14
CA ALA A 202 13.65 6.20 -6.96
C ALA A 202 14.85 6.68 -6.12
N ASN A 203 14.60 7.12 -4.89
CA ASN A 203 15.62 7.60 -3.96
C ASN A 203 16.05 6.55 -2.92
N ARG A 204 15.86 5.26 -3.18
CA ARG A 204 16.12 4.17 -2.20
C ARG A 204 17.53 4.20 -1.58
N LYS A 205 18.54 4.65 -2.32
CA LYS A 205 19.92 4.81 -1.80
C LYS A 205 20.00 5.87 -0.71
N SER A 206 19.27 6.97 -0.85
CA SER A 206 19.22 8.06 0.14
C SER A 206 18.43 7.67 1.40
N LEU A 207 17.53 6.69 1.31
CA LEU A 207 16.79 6.13 2.46
C LEU A 207 17.64 5.16 3.30
N CYS A 208 18.78 4.73 2.77
CA CYS A 208 19.56 3.57 3.18
C CYS A 208 20.79 3.99 4.02
N ILE A 209 20.59 4.85 5.04
CA ILE A 209 21.70 5.44 5.82
C ILE A 209 22.21 4.52 6.95
N ARG A 210 21.39 3.60 7.49
CA ARG A 210 21.78 2.67 8.59
C ARG A 210 21.34 1.21 8.39
N TYR A 211 20.19 0.98 7.75
CA TYR A 211 19.55 -0.35 7.69
C TYR A 211 20.21 -1.33 6.72
N CYS A 212 20.89 -0.84 5.68
CA CYS A 212 21.45 -1.68 4.62
C CYS A 212 22.78 -2.34 4.98
N LEU A 213 23.46 -1.91 6.05
CA LEU A 213 24.72 -2.54 6.50
C LEU A 213 24.53 -4.00 6.95
N LYS A 214 23.29 -4.44 7.22
CA LYS A 214 22.95 -5.85 7.50
C LYS A 214 22.50 -6.64 6.27
N ILE A 215 22.25 -5.98 5.14
CA ILE A 215 21.80 -6.62 3.90
C ILE A 215 23.02 -6.67 2.97
N LYS A 216 23.84 -7.73 3.10
CA LYS A 216 24.91 -7.99 2.13
C LYS A 216 24.27 -8.10 0.74
N ASN A 217 24.71 -7.23 -0.16
CA ASN A 217 24.30 -7.05 -1.55
C ASN A 217 23.20 -5.99 -1.76
N ASP A 218 23.66 -4.90 -2.36
CA ASP A 218 22.88 -3.90 -3.05
C ASP A 218 21.82 -4.48 -4.00
N TYR A 219 20.92 -3.59 -4.40
CA TYR A 219 19.86 -3.77 -5.39
C TYR A 219 18.61 -4.44 -4.83
N PHE A 220 17.70 -3.61 -4.30
CA PHE A 220 16.29 -3.78 -4.66
C PHE A 220 16.19 -3.48 -6.16
N PRO A 221 16.10 -4.48 -7.06
CA PRO A 221 15.79 -4.17 -8.45
C PRO A 221 14.42 -3.50 -8.46
N ILE A 222 14.34 -2.37 -9.16
CA ILE A 222 13.05 -1.75 -9.44
C ILE A 222 12.56 -2.39 -10.71
N TYR A 223 11.48 -3.14 -10.61
CA TYR A 223 10.72 -3.51 -11.79
C TYR A 223 9.70 -2.40 -12.03
N VAL A 224 9.78 -1.78 -13.21
CA VAL A 224 8.67 -0.99 -13.75
C VAL A 224 7.84 -1.95 -14.61
N ILE A 225 7.34 -3.02 -13.99
CA ILE A 225 6.41 -3.90 -14.71
C ILE A 225 5.03 -3.33 -14.45
N ARG A 226 4.33 -2.99 -15.54
CA ARG A 226 2.89 -2.75 -15.52
C ARG A 226 2.17 -4.09 -15.31
N LEU A 227 2.49 -4.79 -14.23
CA LEU A 227 1.71 -5.91 -13.73
C LEU A 227 0.38 -5.28 -13.34
N LYS A 228 -0.59 -5.34 -14.26
CA LYS A 228 -2.00 -5.12 -13.93
C LYS A 228 -2.40 -6.26 -12.98
N LEU A 229 -2.01 -6.15 -11.71
CA LEU A 229 -2.49 -7.03 -10.64
C LEU A 229 -3.93 -6.64 -10.28
N HIS A 230 -4.34 -5.41 -10.65
CA HIS A 230 -5.65 -4.85 -10.39
C HIS A 230 -6.30 -4.33 -11.67
N PHE A 231 -7.62 -4.50 -11.74
CA PHE A 231 -8.48 -3.73 -12.62
C PHE A 231 -8.89 -2.45 -11.87
N LYS A 232 -8.67 -1.28 -12.49
CA LYS A 232 -9.35 -0.06 -12.04
C LYS A 232 -10.77 -0.16 -12.59
N MET A 233 -11.77 -0.36 -11.75
CA MET A 233 -13.16 -0.18 -12.18
C MET A 233 -13.32 1.28 -12.61
N HIS A 234 -13.31 1.56 -13.92
CA HIS A 234 -13.71 2.85 -14.47
C HIS A 234 -15.22 3.01 -14.26
N TYR A 235 -15.64 3.30 -13.02
CA TYR A 235 -16.95 3.89 -12.81
C TYR A 235 -16.87 5.35 -13.25
N ILE A 236 -17.38 5.58 -14.45
CA ILE A 236 -18.00 6.80 -14.97
C ILE A 236 -17.76 8.03 -14.08
N GLN A 237 -16.64 8.71 -14.28
CA GLN A 237 -16.40 10.07 -13.80
C GLN A 237 -16.66 11.06 -14.96
N LYS A 238 -17.74 10.82 -15.72
CA LYS A 238 -18.36 11.80 -16.62
C LYS A 238 -19.65 12.24 -15.93
N HIS A 239 -19.84 13.55 -15.79
CA HIS A 239 -20.90 14.26 -15.06
C HIS A 239 -20.55 14.71 -13.63
N ALA A 240 -19.50 15.54 -13.52
CA ALA A 240 -19.48 16.63 -12.54
C ALA A 240 -19.22 18.00 -13.21
N ASN A 241 -19.48 18.10 -14.51
CA ASN A 241 -19.61 19.35 -15.25
C ASN A 241 -20.91 19.29 -16.05
N MET A 242 -22.01 19.72 -15.44
CA MET A 242 -23.13 20.38 -16.09
C MET A 242 -24.15 20.79 -15.02
N ARG A 243 -24.24 22.11 -14.83
CA ARG A 243 -25.12 22.93 -13.97
C ARG A 243 -24.68 23.13 -12.54
#